data_AF-A0A956L9H7-F1
#
_entry.id   AF-A0A956L9H7-F1
#
_cell.length_a   1.000
_cell.length_b   1.000
_cell.length_c   1.000
_cell.angle_alpha   90.00
_cell.angle_beta   90.00
_cell.angle_gamma   90.00
#
_symmetry.space_group_name_H-M   'P 1'
#
loop_
_entity.id
_entity.type
_entity.pdbx_description
1 polymer ?
#
loop_
_entity_poly.entity_id
_entity_poly.type
_entity_poly.pdbx_seq_one_letter_code
_entity_poly.pdbx_strand_id
1 'polypeptide(L)'
;MTTARGWLYVAALTLSVTIGWPTPAAQASCLRVAPEVVWSYPSANAVDVPIDADVFLILNNSDRPTSIALNGSLVRATGPRQFDPGPLLPLTEYLVTVEAAGPYWAPGDTVT
;
A
#
# COMPACT_ATOMS: atom_id res chain seq x y z
N MET A 1 -49.55 -69.25 24.28
CA MET A 1 -49.57 -67.94 23.59
C MET A 1 -48.86 -66.93 24.48
N THR A 2 -47.64 -66.56 24.09
CA THR A 2 -46.70 -65.73 24.85
C THR A 2 -46.76 -64.30 24.33
N THR A 3 -47.24 -63.36 25.14
CA THR A 3 -47.25 -61.92 24.81
C THR A 3 -45.98 -61.26 25.34
N ALA A 4 -45.07 -60.91 24.43
CA ALA A 4 -43.83 -60.22 24.72
C ALA A 4 -44.08 -58.74 25.09
N ARG A 5 -43.53 -58.32 26.23
CA ARG A 5 -43.39 -56.90 26.62
C ARG A 5 -42.08 -56.37 26.06
N GLY A 6 -42.15 -55.47 25.08
CA GLY A 6 -40.99 -54.69 24.62
C GLY A 6 -41.23 -53.22 24.89
N TRP A 7 -40.58 -52.66 25.90
CA TRP A 7 -40.56 -51.20 26.13
C TRP A 7 -39.37 -50.63 25.36
N LEU A 8 -39.67 -49.87 24.30
CA LEU A 8 -38.68 -49.11 23.54
C LEU A 8 -38.17 -47.95 24.40
N TYR A 9 -36.91 -47.99 24.80
CA TYR A 9 -36.23 -46.81 25.35
C TYR A 9 -35.77 -45.93 24.18
N VAL A 10 -36.48 -44.83 23.95
CA VAL A 10 -36.05 -43.79 23.01
C VAL A 10 -35.00 -42.92 23.70
N ALA A 11 -33.73 -43.18 23.44
CA ALA A 11 -32.64 -42.30 23.85
C ALA A 11 -32.63 -41.06 22.94
N ALA A 12 -33.12 -39.94 23.45
CA ALA A 12 -33.06 -38.65 22.75
C ALA A 12 -31.64 -38.09 22.81
N LEU A 13 -30.93 -38.11 21.68
CA LEU A 13 -29.66 -37.42 21.49
C LEU A 13 -29.92 -35.92 21.33
N THR A 14 -29.67 -35.13 22.37
CA THR A 14 -29.69 -33.66 22.30
C THR A 14 -28.44 -33.18 21.57
N LEU A 15 -28.58 -32.77 20.31
CA LEU A 15 -27.54 -32.12 19.52
C LEU A 15 -27.41 -30.66 19.99
N SER A 16 -26.36 -30.34 20.76
CA SER A 16 -26.06 -28.96 21.15
C SER A 16 -25.37 -28.23 20.00
N VAL A 17 -26.08 -27.35 19.30
CA VAL A 17 -25.48 -26.42 18.33
C VAL A 17 -24.85 -25.27 19.10
N THR A 18 -23.53 -25.26 19.21
CA THR A 18 -22.78 -24.09 19.67
C THR A 18 -22.73 -23.07 18.54
N ILE A 19 -23.60 -22.06 18.58
CA ILE A 19 -23.49 -20.88 17.72
C ILE A 19 -22.29 -20.08 18.22
N GLY A 20 -21.12 -20.29 17.62
CA GLY A 20 -19.96 -19.45 17.81
C GLY A 20 -20.24 -18.07 17.22
N TRP A 21 -20.45 -17.07 18.07
CA TRP A 21 -20.54 -15.69 17.62
C TRP A 21 -19.15 -15.28 17.10
N PRO A 22 -19.00 -14.82 15.85
CA PRO A 22 -17.72 -14.30 15.40
C PRO A 22 -17.39 -13.08 16.24
N THR A 23 -16.37 -13.18 17.09
CA THR A 23 -15.81 -12.02 17.77
C THR A 23 -15.30 -11.07 16.70
N PRO A 24 -15.71 -9.80 16.68
CA PRO A 24 -15.17 -8.85 15.71
C PRO A 24 -13.65 -8.81 15.86
N ALA A 25 -12.95 -9.00 14.73
CA ALA A 25 -11.50 -8.94 14.72
C ALA A 25 -11.04 -7.56 15.18
N ALA A 26 -10.03 -7.52 16.06
CA ALA A 26 -9.41 -6.27 16.46
C ALA A 26 -8.78 -5.62 15.21
N GLN A 27 -9.18 -4.38 14.91
CA GLN A 27 -8.53 -3.59 13.87
C GLN A 27 -7.41 -2.78 14.52
N ALA A 28 -6.20 -2.92 13.99
CA ALA A 28 -5.09 -2.04 14.34
C ALA A 28 -5.01 -0.90 13.31
N SER A 29 -4.96 0.34 13.78
CA SER A 29 -4.53 1.46 12.96
C SER A 29 -3.01 1.49 13.00
N CYS A 30 -2.37 0.85 12.02
CA CYS A 30 -0.91 0.91 11.90
C CYS A 30 -0.48 2.34 11.57
N LEU A 31 0.55 2.84 12.26
CA LEU A 31 1.19 4.09 11.87
C LEU A 31 1.82 3.91 10.49
N ARG A 32 1.39 4.70 9.51
CA ARG A 32 2.01 4.69 8.19
C ARG A 32 3.41 5.29 8.31
N VAL A 33 4.44 4.52 7.95
CA VAL A 33 5.81 5.02 7.82
C VAL A 33 5.85 5.99 6.66
N ALA A 34 6.48 7.15 6.85
CA ALA A 34 6.63 8.13 5.79
C ALA A 34 7.46 7.54 4.63
N PRO A 35 7.07 7.81 3.36
CA PRO A 35 7.85 7.39 2.22
C PRO A 35 9.24 8.03 2.25
N GLU A 36 10.25 7.23 1.92
CA GLU A 36 11.64 7.65 1.77
C GLU A 36 12.13 7.30 0.37
N VAL A 37 12.93 8.17 -0.23
CA VAL A 37 13.58 7.93 -1.53
C VAL A 37 14.73 6.94 -1.32
N VAL A 38 14.61 5.74 -1.89
CA VAL A 38 15.67 4.71 -1.83
C VAL A 38 16.60 4.75 -3.04
N TRP A 39 16.13 5.30 -4.15
CA TRP A 39 16.93 5.54 -5.34
C TRP A 39 16.33 6.68 -6.16
N SER A 40 17.18 7.51 -6.77
CA SER A 40 16.75 8.55 -7.69
C SER A 40 17.75 8.74 -8.83
N TYR A 41 17.22 9.24 -9.94
CA TYR A 41 18.00 9.93 -10.95
C TYR A 41 17.35 11.30 -11.22
N PRO A 42 18.12 12.40 -11.26
CA PRO A 42 19.49 12.51 -10.76
C PRO A 42 19.62 12.09 -9.28
N SER A 43 20.81 11.68 -8.86
CA SER A 43 21.06 11.40 -7.44
C SER A 43 21.10 12.68 -6.62
N ALA A 44 20.92 12.59 -5.31
CA ALA A 44 21.09 13.73 -4.43
C ALA A 44 22.49 14.36 -4.61
N ASN A 45 22.54 15.68 -4.76
CA ASN A 45 23.75 16.46 -5.05
C ASN A 45 24.47 16.12 -6.36
N ALA A 46 23.76 15.54 -7.34
CA ALA A 46 24.32 15.32 -8.67
C ALA A 46 24.71 16.66 -9.32
N VAL A 47 25.88 16.65 -9.96
CA VAL A 47 26.37 17.74 -10.81
C VAL A 47 26.35 17.31 -12.27
N ASP A 48 26.46 18.28 -13.19
CA ASP A 48 26.47 18.04 -14.64
C ASP A 48 25.26 17.25 -15.16
N VAL A 49 24.09 17.51 -14.56
CA VAL A 49 22.82 16.94 -15.00
C VAL A 49 22.48 17.47 -16.40
N PRO A 50 22.16 16.60 -17.38
CA PRO A 50 21.74 17.04 -18.72
C PRO A 50 20.53 17.98 -18.67
N ILE A 51 20.49 18.97 -19.57
CA ILE A 51 19.39 19.93 -19.63
C ILE A 51 18.06 19.31 -20.07
N ASP A 52 18.09 18.11 -20.63
CA ASP A 52 16.95 17.30 -21.06
C ASP A 52 16.73 16.08 -20.15
N ALA A 53 17.28 16.11 -18.94
CA ALA A 53 17.16 15.01 -18.00
C ALA A 53 15.75 14.88 -17.41
N ASP A 54 15.19 13.69 -17.53
CA ASP A 54 14.04 13.25 -16.75
C ASP A 54 14.41 12.99 -15.28
N VAL A 55 13.40 13.05 -14.41
CA VAL A 55 13.52 12.66 -13.00
C VAL A 55 12.88 11.28 -12.79
N PHE A 56 13.64 10.36 -12.20
CA PHE A 56 13.19 9.03 -11.81
C PHE A 56 13.33 8.82 -10.31
N LEU A 57 12.32 8.21 -9.67
CA LEU A 57 12.28 8.06 -8.22
C LEU A 57 11.77 6.68 -7.79
N ILE A 58 12.48 6.01 -6.89
CA ILE A 58 11.98 4.82 -6.21
C ILE A 58 11.82 5.17 -4.74
N LEU A 59 10.60 4.97 -4.22
CA LEU A 59 10.28 5.12 -2.80
C LEU A 59 10.34 3.75 -2.11
N ASN A 60 10.58 3.76 -0.80
CA ASN A 60 10.40 2.58 0.06
C ASN A 60 8.91 2.16 0.11
N ASN A 61 8.65 0.97 0.68
CA ASN A 61 7.30 0.50 1.04
C ASN A 61 6.26 0.42 -0.09
N SER A 62 6.70 0.26 -1.34
CA SER A 62 5.81 0.19 -2.53
C SER A 62 5.00 1.45 -2.79
N ASP A 63 5.33 2.57 -2.13
CA ASP A 63 4.69 3.86 -2.37
C ASP A 63 4.95 4.33 -3.80
N ARG A 64 3.91 4.90 -4.41
CA ARG A 64 4.00 5.45 -5.75
C ARG A 64 4.09 6.98 -5.64
N PRO A 65 5.18 7.60 -6.15
CA PRO A 65 5.22 9.05 -6.24
C PRO A 65 4.12 9.50 -7.19
N THR A 66 3.30 10.47 -6.77
CA THR A 66 2.17 10.99 -7.55
C THR A 66 2.51 12.29 -8.27
N SER A 67 3.39 13.08 -7.66
CA SER A 67 3.83 14.38 -8.14
C SER A 67 5.22 14.66 -7.59
N ILE A 68 5.97 15.48 -8.33
CA ILE A 68 7.16 16.13 -7.82
C ILE A 68 7.03 17.64 -8.03
N ALA A 69 7.78 18.43 -7.26
CA ALA A 69 8.00 19.82 -7.59
C ALA A 69 9.49 20.11 -7.75
N LEU A 70 9.86 20.84 -8.80
CA LEU A 70 11.20 21.38 -9.03
C LEU A 70 11.19 22.86 -8.65
N ASN A 71 11.93 23.25 -7.62
CA ASN A 71 11.95 24.62 -7.07
C ASN A 71 10.53 25.16 -6.81
N GLY A 72 9.61 24.28 -6.35
CA GLY A 72 8.21 24.60 -6.09
C GLY A 72 7.27 24.55 -7.31
N SER A 73 7.80 24.36 -8.53
CA SER A 73 6.99 24.18 -9.74
C SER A 73 6.58 22.72 -9.91
N LEU A 74 5.27 22.46 -9.95
CA LEU A 74 4.73 21.11 -10.08
C LEU A 74 5.08 20.49 -11.43
N VAL A 75 5.60 19.26 -11.39
CA VAL A 75 5.95 18.47 -12.57
C VAL A 75 5.07 17.23 -12.61
N ARG A 76 4.53 16.93 -13.80
CA ARG A 76 3.64 15.79 -14.01
C ARG A 76 4.43 14.52 -14.29
N ALA A 77 3.88 13.40 -13.83
CA ALA A 77 4.40 12.09 -14.19
C ALA A 77 4.13 11.82 -15.68
N THR A 78 5.13 11.29 -16.38
CA THR A 78 5.03 10.80 -17.76
C THR A 78 5.05 9.28 -17.84
N GLY A 79 5.45 8.62 -16.76
CA GLY A 79 5.44 7.17 -16.65
C GLY A 79 5.45 6.70 -15.20
N PRO A 80 5.47 5.38 -14.97
CA PRO A 80 5.65 4.83 -13.63
C PRO A 80 6.99 5.34 -13.08
N ARG A 81 6.94 6.20 -12.06
CA ARG A 81 8.13 6.77 -11.38
C ARG A 81 8.96 7.73 -12.22
N GLN A 82 8.48 8.14 -13.40
CA GLN A 82 9.16 9.06 -14.30
C GLN A 82 8.42 10.39 -14.39
N PHE A 83 9.16 11.48 -14.31
CA PHE A 83 8.68 12.85 -14.33
C PHE A 83 9.51 13.66 -15.31
N ASP A 84 8.83 14.31 -16.25
CA ASP A 84 9.46 15.15 -17.27
C ASP A 84 9.23 16.62 -16.89
N PRO A 85 10.24 17.32 -16.35
CA PRO A 85 10.14 18.75 -16.04
C PRO A 85 10.20 19.65 -17.29
N GLY A 86 10.45 19.07 -18.47
CA GLY A 86 10.88 19.80 -19.65
C GLY A 86 12.33 20.28 -19.53
N PRO A 87 12.76 21.17 -20.43
CA PRO A 87 14.14 21.67 -20.44
C PRO A 87 14.54 22.38 -19.15
N LEU A 88 15.64 21.95 -18.56
CA LEU A 88 16.27 22.57 -17.41
C LEU A 88 17.19 23.73 -17.85
N LEU A 89 17.32 24.72 -16.97
CA LEU A 89 18.23 25.84 -17.19
C LEU A 89 19.67 25.40 -16.88
N PRO A 90 20.65 25.79 -17.71
CA PRO A 90 22.05 25.50 -17.43
C PRO A 90 22.51 26.22 -16.16
N LEU A 91 23.49 25.63 -15.46
CA LEU A 91 24.12 26.21 -14.26
C LEU A 91 23.11 26.60 -13.15
N THR A 92 22.01 25.85 -13.04
CA THR A 92 20.94 26.13 -12.08
C THR A 92 20.81 24.98 -11.08
N GLU A 93 20.70 25.32 -9.80
CA GLU A 93 20.42 24.36 -8.74
C GLU A 93 18.91 24.11 -8.63
N TYR A 94 18.54 22.83 -8.55
CA TYR A 94 17.15 22.41 -8.42
C TYR A 94 16.94 21.58 -7.16
N LEU A 95 15.97 22.01 -6.36
CA LEU A 95 15.42 21.23 -5.26
C LEU A 95 14.21 20.44 -5.77
N VAL A 96 14.28 19.11 -5.65
CA VAL A 96 13.17 18.21 -5.94
C VAL A 96 12.44 17.86 -4.64
N THR A 97 11.15 18.16 -4.58
CA THR A 97 10.26 17.66 -3.51
C THR A 97 9.28 16.64 -4.10
N VAL A 98 8.90 15.64 -3.30
CA VAL A 98 8.09 14.51 -3.75
C VAL A 98 6.83 14.41 -2.91
N GLU A 99 5.70 14.21 -3.57
CA GLU A 99 4.44 13.81 -2.93
C GLU A 99 4.09 12.37 -3.31
N ALA A 100 3.58 11.61 -2.35
CA ALA A 100 3.21 10.22 -2.55
C ALA A 100 1.89 9.90 -1.84
N ALA A 101 0.98 9.26 -2.57
CA ALA A 101 -0.39 8.99 -2.10
C ALA A 101 -0.53 7.78 -1.17
N GLY A 102 0.57 7.15 -0.75
CA GLY A 102 0.50 5.91 0.02
C GLY A 102 0.53 4.64 -0.82
N PRO A 103 0.59 3.49 -0.15
CA PRO A 103 0.65 2.24 -0.87
C PRO A 103 -0.72 2.00 -1.48
N TYR A 104 -0.75 1.27 -2.60
CA TYR A 104 -2.01 0.79 -3.16
C TYR A 104 -2.55 -0.29 -2.21
N TRP A 105 -3.29 0.10 -1.17
CA TRP A 105 -4.11 -0.82 -0.40
C TRP A 105 -5.53 -0.66 -0.92
N ALA A 106 -6.03 -1.66 -1.66
CA ALA A 106 -7.47 -1.74 -1.83
C ALA A 106 -8.10 -1.96 -0.44
N PRO A 107 -9.26 -1.35 -0.13
CA PRO A 107 -9.98 -1.71 1.08
C PRO A 107 -10.28 -3.22 1.06
N GLY A 108 -9.53 -4.01 1.85
CA GLY A 108 -9.64 -5.47 1.88
C GLY A 108 -8.34 -6.24 1.69
N ASP A 109 -7.23 -5.60 1.32
CA ASP A 109 -5.94 -6.29 1.21
C ASP A 109 -5.40 -6.66 2.60
N THR A 110 -5.46 -7.95 2.92
CA THR A 110 -4.95 -8.52 4.16
C THR A 110 -3.44 -8.70 4.02
N VAL A 111 -2.67 -8.04 4.89
CA VAL A 111 -1.24 -8.35 5.04
C VAL A 111 -1.16 -9.67 5.81
N THR A 112 -0.93 -10.78 5.11
CA THR A 112 -0.64 -12.10 5.69
C THR A 112 0.72 -12.14 6.35
#